data_AF-A0A2V9Q3D8-F1
#
_entry.id   AF-A0A2V9Q3D8-F1
#
_cell.length_a   1.000
_cell.length_b   1.000
_cell.length_c   1.000
_cell.angle_alpha   90.00
_cell.angle_beta   90.00
_cell.angle_gamma   90.00
#
_symmetry.space_group_name_H-M   'P 1'
#
loop_
_entity.id
_entity.type
_entity.pdbx_description
1 polymer ?
#
loop_
_entity_poly.entity_id
_entity_poly.type
_entity_poly.pdbx_seq_one_letter_code
_entity_poly.pdbx_strand_id
1 'polypeptide(L)'
;MPSLRTKSVSTKVTDEEYAQMEALAGEQTISEWARDVLLKAAKPNAGEQVVLAEVVALRTILLNALYKLGQKEELSAEEMQELIERADRERFHRAKERLAVPATGGQP
;
A
#
# COMPACT_ATOMS: atom_id res chain seq x y z
N MET A 1 -31.52 -8.64 -10.54
CA MET A 1 -31.77 -7.23 -10.15
C MET A 1 -30.60 -6.78 -9.27
N PRO A 2 -30.06 -5.56 -9.43
CA PRO A 2 -29.06 -5.03 -8.51
C PRO A 2 -29.64 -4.96 -7.09
N SER A 3 -28.84 -5.30 -6.08
CA SER A 3 -29.24 -5.25 -4.68
C SER A 3 -29.45 -3.80 -4.24
N LEU A 4 -30.54 -3.52 -3.51
CA LEU A 4 -30.84 -2.19 -3.00
C LEU A 4 -29.98 -1.87 -1.77
N ARG A 5 -29.52 -0.63 -1.68
CA ARG A 5 -28.81 -0.10 -0.50
C ARG A 5 -29.85 0.28 0.55
N THR A 6 -29.86 -0.42 1.69
CA THR A 6 -30.90 -0.28 2.74
C THR A 6 -30.37 0.19 4.09
N LYS A 7 -29.08 0.48 4.19
CA LYS A 7 -28.40 0.89 5.43
C LYS A 7 -27.70 2.23 5.24
N SER A 8 -27.65 3.02 6.30
CA SER A 8 -26.98 4.32 6.34
C SER A 8 -25.84 4.30 7.36
N VAL A 9 -24.75 5.00 7.03
CA VAL A 9 -23.64 5.32 7.94
C VAL A 9 -23.69 6.83 8.16
N SER A 10 -23.64 7.28 9.41
CA SER A 10 -23.68 8.70 9.74
C SER A 10 -22.65 9.06 10.80
N THR A 11 -22.12 10.28 10.70
CA THR A 11 -21.26 10.91 11.70
C THR A 11 -21.59 12.40 11.75
N LYS A 12 -21.43 13.02 12.92
CA LYS A 12 -21.54 14.47 13.04
C LYS A 12 -20.22 15.09 12.58
N VAL A 13 -20.31 16.23 11.89
CA VAL A 13 -19.18 17.02 11.42
C VAL A 13 -19.46 18.49 11.75
N THR A 14 -18.41 19.29 11.82
CA THR A 14 -18.53 20.75 11.88
C THR A 14 -18.94 21.31 10.51
N ASP A 15 -19.40 22.57 10.49
CA ASP A 15 -19.73 23.25 9.24
C ASP A 15 -18.52 23.36 8.30
N GLU A 16 -17.32 23.56 8.86
CA GLU A 16 -16.07 23.62 8.10
C GLU A 16 -15.73 22.26 7.46
N GLU A 17 -15.84 21.17 8.24
CA GLU A 17 -15.63 19.82 7.73
C GLU A 17 -16.65 19.47 6.62
N TYR A 18 -17.91 19.87 6.79
CA TYR A 18 -18.94 19.64 5.77
C TYR A 18 -18.65 20.39 4.46
N ALA A 19 -18.24 21.66 4.54
CA ALA A 19 -17.87 22.46 3.37
C ALA A 19 -16.64 21.86 2.64
N GLN A 20 -15.66 21.33 3.37
CA GLN A 20 -14.54 20.60 2.78
C GLN A 20 -15.00 19.34 2.05
N MET A 21 -15.94 18.58 2.62
CA MET A 21 -16.51 17.39 1.97
C MET A 21 -17.27 17.76 0.70
N GLU A 22 -18.05 18.85 0.70
CA GLU A 22 -18.73 19.37 -0.49
C GLU A 22 -17.73 19.73 -1.60
N ALA A 23 -16.66 20.44 -1.26
CA ALA A 23 -15.62 20.79 -2.22
C ALA A 23 -14.93 19.54 -2.82
N LEU A 24 -14.68 18.51 -2.00
CA LEU A 24 -14.07 17.24 -2.42
C LEU A 24 -15.01 16.36 -3.24
N ALA A 25 -16.32 16.44 -3.01
CA ALA A 25 -17.33 15.69 -3.76
C ALA A 25 -17.42 16.16 -5.22
N GLY A 26 -17.15 17.44 -5.48
CA GLY A 26 -17.21 18.01 -6.82
C GLY A 26 -18.61 17.92 -7.41
N GLU A 27 -18.75 17.28 -8.56
CA GLU A 27 -20.06 17.09 -9.22
C GLU A 27 -20.93 15.99 -8.61
N GLN A 28 -20.38 15.18 -7.70
CA GLN A 28 -21.11 14.08 -7.06
C GLN A 28 -21.96 14.58 -5.88
N THR A 29 -23.02 13.85 -5.53
CA THR A 29 -23.65 14.06 -4.22
C THR A 29 -22.69 13.65 -3.11
N ILE A 30 -22.72 14.34 -1.97
CA ILE A 30 -21.88 14.00 -0.80
C ILE A 30 -22.07 12.53 -0.40
N SER A 31 -23.30 12.00 -0.49
CA SER A 31 -23.60 10.62 -0.14
C SER A 31 -22.99 9.59 -1.11
N GLU A 32 -22.79 9.95 -2.37
CA GLU A 32 -22.10 9.10 -3.35
C GLU A 32 -20.60 9.17 -3.14
N TRP A 33 -20.05 10.38 -3.05
CA TRP A 33 -18.63 10.59 -2.79
C TRP A 33 -18.19 9.93 -1.47
N ALA A 34 -18.92 10.14 -0.38
CA ALA A 34 -18.59 9.56 0.92
C ALA A 34 -18.60 8.03 0.89
N ARG A 35 -19.52 7.43 0.14
CA ARG A 35 -19.56 5.97 -0.04
C ARG A 35 -18.31 5.48 -0.75
N ASP A 36 -17.90 6.15 -1.83
CA ASP A 36 -16.74 5.76 -2.61
C ASP A 36 -15.45 5.90 -1.79
N VAL A 37 -15.32 6.99 -1.04
CA VAL A 37 -14.20 7.21 -0.11
C VAL A 37 -14.18 6.14 0.98
N LEU A 38 -15.29 5.85 1.65
CA LEU A 38 -15.35 4.84 2.71
C LEU A 38 -15.06 3.42 2.17
N LEU A 39 -15.60 3.06 1.00
CA LEU A 39 -15.33 1.77 0.37
C LEU A 39 -13.89 1.66 -0.14
N LYS A 40 -13.28 2.77 -0.57
CA LYS A 40 -11.87 2.82 -0.94
C LYS A 40 -10.98 2.70 0.28
N ALA A 41 -11.29 3.41 1.37
CA ALA A 41 -10.55 3.34 2.63
C ALA A 41 -10.65 1.96 3.30
N ALA A 42 -11.77 1.25 3.11
CA ALA A 42 -11.94 -0.13 3.57
C ALA A 42 -11.08 -1.14 2.80
N LYS A 43 -10.55 -0.77 1.62
CA LYS A 43 -9.63 -1.62 0.86
C LYS A 43 -8.20 -1.29 1.28
N PRO A 44 -7.36 -2.30 1.59
CA PRO A 44 -5.91 -2.10 1.67
C PRO A 44 -5.46 -1.40 0.40
N ASN A 45 -4.60 -0.39 0.51
CA ASN A 45 -4.13 0.34 -0.65
C ASN A 45 -3.24 -0.59 -1.49
N ALA A 46 -3.87 -1.35 -2.40
CA ALA A 46 -3.24 -2.41 -3.16
C ALA A 46 -2.08 -1.86 -3.99
N GLY A 47 -2.19 -0.61 -4.46
CA GLY A 47 -1.10 0.08 -5.15
C GLY A 47 0.12 0.29 -4.26
N GLU A 48 -0.06 0.84 -3.06
CA GLU A 48 1.04 1.01 -2.09
C GLU A 48 1.64 -0.33 -1.66
N GLN A 49 0.81 -1.35 -1.47
CA GLN A 49 1.28 -2.69 -1.12
C GLN A 49 2.12 -3.31 -2.24
N VAL A 50 1.69 -3.18 -3.50
CA VAL A 50 2.45 -3.65 -4.67
C VAL A 50 3.77 -2.90 -4.79
N VAL A 51 3.75 -1.56 -4.73
CA VAL A 51 4.97 -0.75 -4.82
C VAL A 51 5.94 -1.10 -3.70
N LEU A 52 5.46 -1.22 -2.47
CA LEU A 52 6.31 -1.60 -1.33
C LEU A 52 6.89 -3.01 -1.50
N ALA A 53 6.11 -3.95 -2.04
CA ALA A 53 6.59 -5.29 -2.34
C ALA A 53 7.74 -5.25 -3.36
N GLU A 54 7.58 -4.54 -4.48
CA GLU A 54 8.66 -4.42 -5.48
C GLU A 54 9.91 -3.74 -4.89
N VAL A 55 9.75 -2.70 -4.06
CA VAL A 55 10.88 -2.03 -3.38
C VAL A 55 11.59 -2.97 -2.40
N VAL A 56 10.84 -3.79 -1.65
CA VAL A 56 11.41 -4.79 -0.73
C VAL A 56 12.17 -5.87 -1.51
N ALA A 57 11.62 -6.34 -2.63
CA ALA A 57 12.25 -7.32 -3.49
C ALA A 57 13.57 -6.77 -4.04
N LEU A 58 13.53 -5.58 -4.64
CA LEU A 58 14.69 -4.89 -5.19
C LEU A 58 15.76 -4.66 -4.13
N ARG A 59 15.40 -4.15 -2.95
CA ARG A 59 16.34 -3.98 -1.83
C ARG A 59 17.00 -5.30 -1.42
N THR A 60 16.23 -6.39 -1.38
CA THR A 60 16.75 -7.71 -1.02
C THR A 60 17.76 -8.20 -2.06
N ILE A 61 17.41 -8.10 -3.34
CA ILE A 61 18.31 -8.48 -4.44
C ILE A 61 19.60 -7.65 -4.39
N LEU A 62 19.47 -6.32 -4.36
CA LEU A 62 20.62 -5.42 -4.38
C LEU A 62 21.56 -5.63 -3.18
N LEU A 63 21.03 -5.75 -1.96
CA LEU A 63 21.87 -5.92 -0.78
C LEU A 63 22.65 -7.24 -0.80
N ASN A 64 22.03 -8.34 -1.22
CA ASN A 64 22.72 -9.64 -1.28
C ASN A 64 23.76 -9.65 -2.41
N ALA A 65 23.41 -9.12 -3.58
CA ALA A 65 24.34 -9.02 -4.71
C ALA A 65 25.56 -8.13 -4.37
N LEU A 66 25.31 -6.93 -3.82
CA LEU A 66 26.38 -6.00 -3.43
C LEU A 66 27.24 -6.55 -2.30
N TYR A 67 26.66 -7.27 -1.33
CA TYR A 67 27.42 -7.92 -0.28
C TYR A 67 28.40 -8.95 -0.86
N LYS A 68 27.93 -9.80 -1.77
CA LYS A 68 28.75 -10.84 -2.41
C LYS A 68 29.89 -10.23 -3.25
N LEU A 69 29.55 -9.26 -4.11
CA LEU A 69 30.54 -8.53 -4.91
C LEU A 69 31.55 -7.78 -4.03
N GLY A 70 31.11 -7.23 -2.89
CA GLY A 70 31.97 -6.57 -1.91
C GLY A 70 32.99 -7.51 -1.26
N GLN A 71 32.67 -8.80 -1.14
CA GLN A 71 33.61 -9.85 -0.71
C GLN A 71 34.56 -10.31 -1.83
N LYS A 72 34.48 -9.71 -3.02
CA LYS A 72 35.19 -10.15 -4.24
C LYS A 72 34.83 -11.57 -4.68
N GLU A 73 33.66 -12.06 -4.27
CA GLU A 73 33.10 -13.30 -4.77
C GLU A 73 32.37 -13.04 -6.08
N GLU A 74 32.43 -14.00 -7.01
CA GLU A 74 31.65 -13.95 -8.23
C GLU A 74 30.17 -14.26 -7.92
N LEU A 75 29.27 -13.52 -8.54
CA LEU A 75 27.84 -13.80 -8.52
C LEU A 75 27.48 -14.47 -9.84
N SER A 76 27.16 -15.78 -9.80
CA SER A 76 26.77 -16.52 -11.00
C SER A 76 25.37 -16.10 -11.47
N ALA A 77 25.05 -16.43 -12.73
CA ALA A 77 23.72 -16.18 -13.28
C ALA A 77 22.64 -17.00 -12.54
N GLU A 78 22.95 -18.24 -12.19
CA GLU A 78 22.08 -19.12 -11.42
C GLU A 78 21.80 -18.55 -10.03
N GLU A 79 22.82 -18.08 -9.32
CA GLU A 79 22.67 -17.49 -7.99
C GLU A 79 21.86 -16.19 -8.02
N MET A 80 22.06 -15.37 -9.06
CA MET A 80 21.28 -14.16 -9.26
C MET A 80 19.80 -14.50 -9.52
N GLN A 81 19.54 -15.54 -10.32
CA GLN A 81 18.19 -16.01 -10.61
C GLN A 81 17.51 -16.55 -9.34
N GLU A 82 18.19 -17.36 -8.54
CA GLU A 82 17.67 -17.85 -7.25
C GLU A 82 17.35 -16.70 -6.29
N LEU A 83 18.18 -15.66 -6.28
CA LEU A 83 17.97 -14.47 -5.46
C LEU A 83 16.72 -13.69 -5.89
N ILE A 84 16.51 -13.50 -7.19
CA ILE A 84 15.31 -12.87 -7.76
C ILE A 84 14.08 -13.66 -7.38
N GLU A 85 14.08 -14.97 -7.63
CA GLU A 85 12.91 -15.82 -7.37
C GLU A 85 12.55 -15.86 -5.88
N ARG A 86 13.56 -15.91 -4.99
CA ARG A 86 13.32 -15.81 -3.54
C ARG A 86 12.72 -14.47 -3.16
N ALA A 87 13.25 -13.37 -3.70
CA ALA A 87 12.73 -12.04 -3.43
C ALA A 87 11.27 -11.92 -3.91
N ASP A 88 10.96 -12.44 -5.09
CA ASP A 88 9.60 -12.42 -5.66
C ASP A 88 8.60 -13.29 -4.89
N ARG A 89 9.03 -14.44 -4.35
CA ARG A 89 8.17 -15.27 -3.50
C ARG A 89 7.79 -14.57 -2.19
N GLU A 90 8.71 -13.79 -1.62
CA GLU A 90 8.54 -13.22 -0.26
C GLU A 90 8.05 -11.77 -0.24
N ARG A 91 8.10 -11.05 -1.37
CA ARG A 91 7.91 -9.59 -1.42
C ARG A 91 6.58 -9.10 -0.85
N PHE A 92 5.48 -9.77 -1.15
CA PHE A 92 4.15 -9.36 -0.67
C PHE A 92 3.96 -9.63 0.82
N HIS A 93 4.53 -10.73 1.33
CA HIS A 93 4.51 -11.03 2.75
C HIS A 93 5.27 -9.96 3.53
N ARG A 94 6.53 -9.70 3.14
CA ARG A 94 7.38 -8.69 3.77
C ARG A 94 6.80 -7.27 3.67
N ALA A 95 6.16 -6.92 2.55
CA ALA A 95 5.47 -5.64 2.41
C ALA A 95 4.28 -5.52 3.37
N LYS A 96 3.47 -6.58 3.50
CA LYS A 96 2.34 -6.61 4.42
C LYS A 96 2.79 -6.48 5.88
N GLU A 97 3.87 -7.16 6.27
CA GLU A 97 4.46 -7.01 7.61
C GLU A 97 4.89 -5.57 7.88
N ARG A 98 5.53 -4.91 6.91
CA ARG A 98 5.96 -3.51 7.05
C ARG A 98 4.80 -2.52 7.13
N LEU A 99 3.70 -2.76 6.41
CA LEU A 99 2.49 -1.93 6.53
C LEU A 99 1.74 -2.15 7.84
N ALA A 100 1.91 -3.32 8.47
CA ALA A 100 1.32 -3.62 9.78
C ALA A 100 2.10 -3.00 10.95
N VAL A 101 3.36 -2.60 10.74
CA VAL A 101 4.13 -1.83 11.73
C VAL A 101 3.63 -0.37 11.67
N PRO A 102 3.01 0.16 12.75
CA PRO A 102 2.63 1.57 12.78
C PRO A 102 3.88 2.42 12.59
N ALA A 103 3.76 3.53 11.86
CA ALA A 103 4.84 4.48 11.62
C ALA A 103 5.34 5.10 12.94
N THR A 104 6.16 4.36 13.69
CA THR A 104 6.97 4.88 14.79
C THR A 104 8.15 5.62 14.18
N GLY A 105 7.92 6.86 13.74
CA GLY A 105 9.00 7.67 13.21
C GLY A 105 8.55 8.95 12.52
N GLY A 106 7.96 9.88 13.28
CA GLY A 106 7.66 11.22 12.79
C GLY A 106 7.02 12.11 13.85
N GLN A 107 7.79 12.53 14.85
CA GLN A 107 7.54 13.75 15.65
C GLN A 107 8.51 14.84 15.15
N PRO A 108 8.17 16.14 15.20
CA PRO A 108 7.61 16.82 16.37
C PRO A 108 6.10 17.03 16.38
#